data_AF-A0A967ZC62-F1
#
_entry.id   AF-A0A967ZC62-F1
#
_cell.length_a   1.000
_cell.length_b   1.000
_cell.length_c   1.000
_cell.angle_alpha   90.00
_cell.angle_beta   90.00
_cell.angle_gamma   90.00
#
_symmetry.space_group_name_H-M   'P 1'
#
loop_
_entity.id
_entity.type
_entity.pdbx_description
1 polymer ?
#
loop_
_entity_poly.entity_id
_entity_poly.type
_entity_poly.pdbx_seq_one_letter_code
_entity_poly.pdbx_strand_id
1 'polypeptide(L)'
;MLNLDVLGGVAFDKGCYPGQEIIARAQNLGSVKRRLFRFTRAQDGTIPAVGSTLQDAKKTDVGTIVRAARSESGIEILAVIRLEAAKASLTTEDTPDQPLSLASVPYEIPDVDT
;
A
#
# COMPACT_ATOMS: atom_id res chain seq x y z
N MET A 1 5.48 0.76 6.29
CA MET A 1 4.48 -0.19 5.72
C MET A 1 3.08 0.38 5.75
N LEU A 2 2.44 0.64 6.90
CA LEU A 2 1.07 1.19 6.96
C LEU A 2 1.00 2.73 7.03
N ASN A 3 2.11 3.41 6.76
CA ASN A 3 2.26 4.87 6.83
C ASN A 3 2.00 5.48 8.23
N LEU A 4 2.03 4.69 9.30
CA LEU A 4 1.87 5.19 10.67
C LEU A 4 2.97 6.18 11.08
N ASP A 5 4.15 6.08 10.49
CA ASP A 5 5.26 7.02 10.65
C ASP A 5 4.89 8.43 10.19
N VAL A 6 4.20 8.58 9.05
CA VAL A 6 3.77 9.89 8.52
C VAL A 6 2.40 10.33 9.03
N LEU A 7 1.62 9.41 9.62
CA LEU A 7 0.33 9.70 10.24
C LEU A 7 0.46 10.05 11.73
N GLY A 8 1.68 10.16 12.28
CA GLY A 8 1.90 10.45 13.70
C GLY A 8 1.55 9.29 14.64
N GLY A 9 1.37 8.07 14.11
CA GLY A 9 1.14 6.85 14.89
C GLY A 9 2.43 6.30 15.54
N VAL A 10 3.59 6.86 15.22
CA VAL A 10 4.88 6.53 15.83
C VAL A 10 5.52 7.81 16.33
N ALA A 11 5.86 7.83 17.62
CA ALA A 11 6.68 8.89 18.20
C ALA A 11 8.09 8.32 18.44
N PHE A 12 9.09 9.02 17.94
CA PHE A 12 10.52 8.63 18.04
C PHE A 12 11.23 9.30 19.22
N ASP A 13 10.59 10.29 19.83
CA ASP A 13 11.06 11.12 20.95
C ASP A 13 10.40 10.79 22.29
N LYS A 14 9.58 9.72 22.35
CA LYS A 14 8.95 9.25 23.59
C LYS A 14 9.81 8.22 24.33
N GLY A 15 9.39 7.92 25.58
CA GLY A 15 9.97 6.84 26.39
C GLY A 15 9.77 5.44 25.78
N CYS A 16 10.33 4.43 26.45
CA CYS A 16 10.47 3.11 25.86
C CYS A 16 9.13 2.38 25.57
N TYR A 17 9.00 1.79 24.39
CA TYR A 17 7.86 0.91 24.03
C TYR A 17 8.31 -0.38 23.33
N PRO A 18 7.50 -1.47 23.40
CA PRO A 18 7.85 -2.74 22.76
C PRO A 18 8.10 -2.59 21.26
N GLY A 19 9.24 -3.13 20.79
CA GLY A 19 9.61 -3.12 19.37
C GLY A 19 10.24 -1.81 18.86
N GLN A 20 10.48 -0.82 19.72
CA GLN A 20 11.02 0.47 19.31
C GLN A 20 12.38 0.39 18.60
N GLU A 21 13.24 -0.55 18.99
CA GLU A 21 14.58 -0.69 18.40
C GLU A 21 14.47 -1.03 16.91
N ILE A 22 13.49 -1.87 16.55
CA ILE A 22 13.22 -2.26 15.17
C ILE A 22 12.67 -1.08 14.38
N ILE A 23 11.72 -0.35 14.95
CA ILE A 23 11.09 0.82 14.31
C ILE A 23 12.11 1.95 14.10
N ALA A 24 12.91 2.27 15.12
CA ALA A 24 13.94 3.29 15.05
C ALA A 24 15.07 2.90 14.08
N ARG A 25 15.47 1.62 14.03
CA ARG A 25 16.45 1.12 13.04
C ARG A 25 15.90 1.24 11.63
N ALA A 26 14.63 0.90 11.41
CA ALA A 26 13.99 1.00 10.10
C ALA A 26 13.92 2.44 9.59
N GLN A 27 13.80 3.44 10.47
CA GLN A 27 13.84 4.86 10.11
C GLN A 27 15.27 5.36 9.84
N ASN A 28 16.24 5.00 10.69
CA ASN A 28 17.57 5.61 10.67
C ASN A 28 18.58 4.90 9.77
N LEU A 29 18.47 3.58 9.61
CA LEU A 29 19.40 2.76 8.81
C LEU A 29 18.72 2.06 7.64
N GLY A 30 17.39 1.96 7.66
CA GLY A 30 16.61 1.29 6.63
C GLY A 30 15.94 2.29 5.68
N SER A 31 15.74 1.88 4.42
CA SER A 31 14.77 2.52 3.54
C SER A 31 13.44 1.77 3.65
N VAL A 32 12.34 2.47 3.87
CA VAL A 32 10.99 1.86 3.90
C VAL A 32 10.57 1.53 2.46
N LYS A 33 10.92 0.34 1.98
CA LYS A 33 10.67 -0.07 0.58
C LYS A 33 9.21 -0.38 0.25
N ARG A 34 8.33 -0.42 1.27
CA ARG A 34 6.90 -0.74 1.12
C ARG A 34 6.04 0.22 1.94
N ARG A 35 5.01 0.76 1.29
CA ARG A 35 4.06 1.71 1.88
C ARG A 35 2.63 1.34 1.50
N LEU A 36 1.67 1.89 2.24
CA LEU A 36 0.25 1.72 1.98
C LEU A 36 -0.15 2.72 0.90
N PHE A 37 -0.82 2.24 -0.13
CA PHE A 37 -1.36 3.05 -1.22
C PHE A 37 -2.86 2.82 -1.33
N ARG A 38 -3.55 3.84 -1.86
CA ARG A 38 -4.94 3.74 -2.24
C ARG A 38 -5.04 3.51 -3.74
N PHE A 39 -5.89 2.56 -4.10
CA PHE A 39 -6.24 2.27 -5.47
C PHE A 39 -7.74 2.30 -5.65
N THR A 40 -8.19 2.55 -6.88
CA THR A 40 -9.58 2.43 -7.28
C THR A 40 -9.74 1.43 -8.41
N ARG A 41 -10.94 0.88 -8.53
CA ARG A 41 -11.40 0.05 -9.64
C ARG A 41 -12.83 0.48 -10.00
N ALA A 42 -13.23 0.23 -11.25
CA ALA A 42 -14.59 0.49 -11.71
C ALA A 42 -15.66 -0.22 -10.85
N GLN A 43 -16.87 0.33 -10.84
CA GLN A 43 -17.97 -0.09 -9.94
C GLN A 43 -18.49 -1.51 -10.23
N ASP A 44 -18.49 -1.88 -11.51
CA ASP A 44 -18.85 -3.19 -12.04
C ASP A 44 -17.72 -4.23 -11.88
N GLY A 45 -16.55 -3.81 -11.42
CA GLY A 45 -15.45 -4.69 -11.08
C GLY A 45 -15.75 -5.63 -9.91
N THR A 46 -14.90 -6.64 -9.77
CA THR A 46 -14.93 -7.56 -8.63
C THR A 46 -14.17 -6.94 -7.46
N ILE A 47 -14.73 -7.02 -6.25
CA ILE A 47 -14.03 -6.62 -5.01
C ILE A 47 -12.97 -7.69 -4.72
N PRO A 48 -11.67 -7.35 -4.76
CA PRO A 48 -10.63 -8.33 -4.50
C PRO A 48 -10.62 -8.72 -3.02
N ALA A 49 -10.21 -9.96 -2.72
CA ALA A 49 -10.18 -10.44 -1.35
C ALA A 49 -9.07 -9.76 -0.53
N VAL A 50 -9.33 -9.58 0.76
CA VAL A 50 -8.29 -9.16 1.71
C VAL A 50 -7.23 -10.26 1.79
N GLY A 51 -5.96 -9.87 1.73
CA GLY A 51 -4.83 -10.80 1.69
C GLY A 51 -4.43 -11.24 0.27
N SER A 52 -5.21 -10.92 -0.77
CA SER A 52 -4.80 -11.22 -2.15
C SER A 52 -3.50 -10.50 -2.51
N THR A 53 -2.65 -11.20 -3.25
CA THR A 53 -1.39 -10.67 -3.77
C THR A 53 -1.64 -9.76 -4.97
N LEU A 54 -0.95 -8.62 -5.01
CA LEU A 54 -0.88 -7.76 -6.17
C LEU A 54 0.31 -8.13 -7.03
N GLN A 55 0.08 -8.20 -8.34
CA GLN A 55 1.08 -8.52 -9.34
C GLN A 55 1.22 -7.39 -10.37
N ASP A 56 2.45 -7.18 -10.82
CA ASP A 56 2.74 -6.33 -11.97
C ASP A 56 2.48 -7.04 -13.31
N ALA A 57 2.70 -6.34 -14.42
CA ALA A 57 2.55 -6.88 -15.77
C ALA A 57 3.44 -8.11 -16.07
N LYS A 58 4.53 -8.30 -15.31
CA LYS A 58 5.44 -9.46 -15.42
C LYS A 58 5.01 -10.62 -14.51
N LYS A 59 3.85 -10.53 -13.85
CA LYS A 59 3.38 -11.48 -12.83
C LYS A 59 4.31 -11.57 -11.61
N THR A 60 5.03 -10.48 -11.32
CA THR A 60 5.85 -10.40 -10.12
C THR A 60 4.99 -9.93 -8.95
N ASP A 61 5.05 -10.62 -7.83
CA ASP A 61 4.39 -10.20 -6.60
C ASP A 61 4.98 -8.88 -6.08
N VAL A 62 4.15 -7.86 -5.97
CA VAL A 62 4.56 -6.50 -5.57
C VAL A 62 3.96 -6.04 -4.25
N GLY A 63 2.91 -6.69 -3.77
CA GLY A 63 2.29 -6.34 -2.50
C GLY A 63 1.04 -7.13 -2.18
N THR A 64 0.27 -6.64 -1.22
CA THR A 64 -0.88 -7.35 -0.66
C THR A 64 -2.01 -6.40 -0.36
N ILE A 65 -3.24 -6.82 -0.64
CA ILE A 65 -4.45 -6.08 -0.33
C ILE A 65 -4.72 -6.15 1.17
N VAL A 66 -4.85 -4.98 1.79
CA VAL A 66 -5.17 -4.82 3.22
C VAL A 66 -6.68 -4.65 3.40
N ARG A 67 -7.34 -3.94 2.49
CA ARG A 67 -8.78 -3.70 2.54
C ARG A 67 -9.31 -3.40 1.15
N ALA A 68 -10.53 -3.85 0.86
CA ALA A 68 -11.28 -3.45 -0.31
C ALA A 68 -12.75 -3.27 0.05
N ALA A 69 -13.41 -2.27 -0.54
CA ALA A 69 -14.83 -2.02 -0.32
C ALA A 69 -15.43 -1.33 -1.55
N ARG A 70 -16.72 -1.60 -1.83
CA ARG A 70 -17.47 -0.87 -2.83
C ARG A 70 -17.95 0.47 -2.24
N SER A 71 -17.78 1.54 -3.01
CA SER A 71 -18.32 2.88 -2.78
C SER A 71 -19.32 3.24 -3.88
N GLU A 72 -19.90 4.43 -3.80
CA GLU A 72 -20.78 4.97 -4.86
C GLU A 72 -20.01 5.23 -6.17
N SER A 73 -18.72 5.54 -6.08
CA SER A 73 -17.86 5.92 -7.21
C SER A 73 -17.04 4.76 -7.80
N GLY A 74 -17.12 3.57 -7.22
CA GLY A 74 -16.30 2.43 -7.66
C GLY A 74 -15.97 1.47 -6.52
N ILE A 75 -14.83 0.81 -6.63
CA ILE A 75 -14.26 -0.02 -5.58
C ILE A 75 -12.99 0.66 -5.08
N GLU A 76 -12.94 0.90 -3.78
CA GLU A 76 -11.81 1.49 -3.07
C GLU A 76 -10.96 0.40 -2.45
N ILE A 77 -9.65 0.46 -2.67
CA ILE A 77 -8.70 -0.58 -2.28
C ILE A 77 -7.53 0.07 -1.56
N LEU A 78 -7.14 -0.52 -0.42
CA LEU A 78 -5.91 -0.20 0.29
C LEU A 78 -4.98 -1.40 0.19
N ALA A 79 -3.75 -1.17 -0.26
CA ALA A 79 -2.76 -2.22 -0.41
C ALA A 79 -1.38 -1.76 0.03
N VAL A 80 -0.61 -2.65 0.65
CA VAL A 80 0.80 -2.42 0.94
C VAL A 80 1.61 -2.97 -0.22
N ILE A 81 2.32 -2.10 -0.94
CA ILE A 81 3.10 -2.47 -2.12
C ILE A 81 4.52 -1.92 -2.05
N ARG A 82 5.41 -2.47 -2.88
CA ARG A 82 6.74 -1.89 -3.13
C ARG A 82 6.62 -0.49 -3.75
N LEU A 83 7.46 0.44 -3.31
CA LEU A 83 7.45 1.83 -3.81
C LEU A 83 7.64 1.89 -5.33
N GLU A 84 8.61 1.14 -5.86
CA GLU A 84 8.90 1.05 -7.30
C GLU A 84 7.73 0.55 -8.15
N ALA A 85 6.76 -0.13 -7.55
CA ALA A 85 5.58 -0.66 -8.22
C ALA A 85 4.35 0.25 -8.13
N ALA A 86 4.43 1.40 -7.45
CA ALA A 86 3.28 2.27 -7.18
C ALA A 86 2.60 2.79 -8.44
N LYS A 87 3.38 3.06 -9.49
CA LYS A 87 2.89 3.56 -10.78
C LYS A 87 2.74 2.47 -11.84
N ALA A 88 3.02 1.21 -11.50
CA ALA A 88 2.84 0.10 -12.42
C ALA A 88 1.35 -0.24 -12.59
N SER A 89 1.00 -0.92 -13.68
CA SER A 89 -0.33 -1.52 -13.83
C SER A 89 -0.39 -2.76 -12.93
N LEU A 90 -1.28 -2.73 -11.93
CA LEU A 90 -1.38 -3.77 -10.91
C LEU A 90 -2.71 -4.52 -11.02
N THR A 91 -2.64 -5.84 -10.86
CA THR A 91 -3.81 -6.75 -10.87
C THR A 91 -3.69 -7.77 -9.74
N THR A 92 -4.77 -8.51 -9.46
CA THR A 92 -4.70 -9.73 -8.64
C THR A 92 -4.82 -10.95 -9.55
N GLU A 93 -4.39 -12.12 -9.06
CA GLU A 93 -4.52 -13.39 -9.81
C GLU A 93 -5.98 -13.70 -10.17
N ASP A 94 -6.93 -13.41 -9.26
CA ASP A 94 -8.36 -13.63 -9.48
C ASP A 94 -8.97 -12.68 -10.52
N THR A 95 -8.33 -11.53 -10.76
CA THR A 95 -8.86 -10.47 -11.63
C THR A 95 -7.77 -9.88 -12.54
N PRO A 96 -7.19 -10.69 -13.45
CA PRO A 96 -6.06 -10.27 -14.29
C PRO A 96 -6.46 -9.22 -15.33
N ASP A 97 -7.73 -9.15 -15.71
CA ASP A 97 -8.24 -8.21 -16.72
C ASP A 97 -8.83 -6.92 -16.09
N GLN A 98 -8.71 -6.76 -14.77
CA GLN A 98 -9.26 -5.61 -14.05
C GLN A 98 -8.13 -4.84 -13.33
N PRO A 99 -7.33 -4.03 -14.05
CA PRO A 99 -6.24 -3.29 -13.44
C PRO A 99 -6.72 -2.29 -12.40
N LEU A 100 -5.86 -2.01 -11.42
CA LEU A 100 -6.07 -1.03 -10.38
C LEU A 100 -5.54 0.35 -10.83
N SER A 101 -6.30 1.39 -10.54
CA SER A 101 -5.89 2.78 -10.77
C SER A 101 -5.35 3.39 -9.49
N LEU A 102 -4.14 3.95 -9.52
CA LEU A 102 -3.56 4.62 -8.35
C LEU A 102 -4.39 5.86 -8.01
N ALA A 103 -4.72 6.01 -6.72
CA ALA A 103 -5.48 7.14 -6.22
C ALA A 103 -4.71 7.87 -5.12
N SER A 104 -4.92 9.19 -5.01
CA SER A 104 -4.30 9.99 -3.97
C SER A 104 -4.83 9.64 -2.58
N VAL A 105 -3.98 9.83 -1.58
CA VAL A 105 -4.32 9.80 -0.15
C VAL A 105 -4.22 11.22 0.41
N PRO A 106 -4.85 11.55 1.55
CA PRO A 106 -4.91 12.93 2.07
C PRO A 106 -3.61 13.38 2.78
N TYR A 107 -2.50 12.72 2.51
CA TYR A 107 -1.18 12.98 3.10
C TYR A 107 -0.09 12.61 2.11
N GLU A 108 1.13 13.09 2.33
CA GLU A 108 2.27 12.78 1.47
C GLU A 108 2.81 11.37 1.77
N ILE A 109 3.08 10.60 0.72
CA ILE A 109 3.77 9.31 0.83
C ILE A 109 5.24 9.55 0.48
N PRO A 110 6.18 9.40 1.43
CA PRO A 110 7.59 9.60 1.15
C PRO A 110 8.14 8.53 0.21
N ASP A 111 9.22 8.88 -0.50
CA ASP A 111 10.07 7.97 -1.27
C ASP A 111 9.40 7.34 -2.50
N VAL A 112 8.29 7.90 -3.01
CA VAL A 112 7.58 7.36 -4.19
C VAL A 112 8.29 7.68 -5.52
N ASP A 113 9.05 8.78 -5.56
CA ASP A 113 9.73 9.31 -6.75
C ASP A 113 11.26 9.18 -6.70
N THR A 114 11.80 8.47 -5.70
CA THR A 114 13.25 8.30 -5.46
C THR A 114 13.69 6.90 -5.84
#